data_AF-A0A531AWM5-F1
#
_entry.id   AF-A0A531AWM5-F1
#
_cell.length_a   1.000
_cell.length_b   1.000
_cell.length_c   1.000
_cell.angle_alpha   90.00
_cell.angle_beta   90.00
_cell.angle_gamma   90.00
#
_symmetry.space_group_name_H-M   'P 1'
#
loop_
_entity.id
_entity.type
_entity.pdbx_description
1 polymer ?
#
loop_
_entity_poly.entity_id
_entity_poly.type
_entity_poly.pdbx_seq_one_letter_code
_entity_poly.pdbx_strand_id
1 'polypeptide(L)' 'MEYRQITEDYSVSGQIQPEEVAAIKAAGFKSVICNRPDDEQPGQPSADTVKA' A
#
# COMPACT_ATOMS: atom_id res chain seq x y z
N MET A 1 7.41 2.54 6.23
CA MET A 1 6.10 1.87 6.26
C MET A 1 5.56 1.73 7.67
N GLU A 2 4.38 2.31 7.92
CA GLU A 2 3.59 2.10 9.12
C GLU A 2 2.23 1.51 8.69
N TYR A 3 1.80 0.43 9.34
CA TYR A 3 0.48 -0.17 9.15
C TYR A 3 -0.14 -0.50 10.49
N ARG A 4 -1.47 -0.42 10.53
CA ARG A 4 -2.28 -0.80 11.68
C ARG A 4 -2.94 -2.13 11.40
N GLN A 5 -2.62 -3.12 12.23
CA GLN A 5 -3.31 -4.40 12.21
C GLN A 5 -4.73 -4.26 12.77
N ILE A 6 -5.71 -4.82 12.07
CA ILE A 6 -7.13 -4.80 12.46
C ILE A 6 -7.58 -6.20 12.87
N THR A 7 -7.17 -7.22 12.12
CA THR A 7 -7.39 -8.64 12.43
C THR A 7 -6.12 -9.45 12.17
N GLU A 8 -6.16 -10.77 12.37
CA GLU A 8 -5.02 -11.66 12.09
C GLU A 8 -4.53 -11.54 10.63
N ASP A 9 -5.46 -11.48 9.67
CA ASP A 9 -5.15 -11.48 8.22
C ASP A 9 -5.34 -10.11 7.53
N TYR A 10 -5.72 -9.06 8.26
CA TYR A 10 -6.06 -7.76 7.67
C TYR A 10 -5.41 -6.59 8.42
N SER A 11 -4.69 -5.77 7.65
CA SER A 11 -4.07 -4.54 8.10
C SER A 11 -4.39 -3.41 7.14
N VAL A 12 -4.36 -2.18 7.65
CA VAL A 12 -4.54 -0.97 6.85
C VAL A 12 -3.34 -0.05 7.01
N SER A 13 -3.03 0.71 5.96
CA SER A 13 -2.00 1.76 5.99
C SER A 13 -2.55 3.03 5.34
N GLY A 14 -1.82 4.13 5.52
CA GLY A 14 -1.98 5.29 4.65
C GLY A 14 -1.47 5.00 3.22
N GLN A 15 -1.27 6.07 2.46
CA GLN A 15 -0.66 5.99 1.12
C GLN A 15 0.74 5.37 1.22
N ILE A 16 0.95 4.27 0.50
CA ILE A 16 2.27 3.67 0.34
C ILE A 16 3.00 4.26 -0.88
N GLN A 17 4.33 4.25 -0.83
CA GLN A 17 5.19 4.60 -1.96
C GLN A 17 5.68 3.34 -2.72
N PRO A 18 6.05 3.45 -4.01
CA PRO A 18 6.58 2.33 -4.80
C PRO A 18 7.76 1.61 -4.14
N GLU A 19 8.65 2.36 -3.47
CA GLU A 19 9.80 1.82 -2.75
C GLU A 19 9.43 0.95 -1.53
N GLU A 20 8.23 1.12 -0.98
CA GLU A 20 7.78 0.38 0.20
C GLU A 20 7.23 -1.01 -0.13
N VAL A 21 6.94 -1.30 -1.41
CA VAL A 21 6.34 -2.58 -1.84
C VAL A 21 7.23 -3.78 -1.47
N ALA A 22 8.55 -3.62 -1.53
CA ALA A 22 9.50 -4.66 -1.10
C ALA A 22 9.40 -4.93 0.41
N ALA A 23 9.24 -3.89 1.23
CA ALA A 23 9.07 -4.03 2.67
C ALA A 23 7.72 -4.67 3.04
N ILE A 24 6.65 -4.31 2.31
CA ILE A 24 5.32 -4.93 2.44
C ILE A 24 5.40 -6.44 2.21
N LYS A 25 6.07 -6.86 1.14
CA LYS A 25 6.27 -8.28 0.84
C LYS A 25 7.11 -8.98 1.92
N ALA A 26 8.18 -8.32 2.40
CA ALA A 26 9.03 -8.86 3.47
C ALA A 26 8.28 -8.99 4.81
N ALA A 27 7.29 -8.14 5.07
CA ALA A 27 6.40 -8.23 6.21
C ALA A 27 5.37 -9.37 6.10
N GLY A 28 5.30 -10.08 4.98
CA GLY A 28 4.46 -11.27 4.78
C GLY A 28 3.10 -11.00 4.13
N PHE A 29 2.81 -9.76 3.72
CA PHE A 29 1.58 -9.45 2.98
C PHE A 29 1.63 -10.05 1.57
N LYS A 30 0.54 -10.69 1.16
CA LYS A 30 0.42 -11.33 -0.16
C LYS A 30 -0.27 -10.46 -1.20
N SER A 31 -1.13 -9.56 -0.76
CA SER A 31 -1.96 -8.72 -1.61
C SER A 31 -2.03 -7.31 -1.03
N VAL A 32 -2.10 -6.33 -1.92
CA VAL A 32 -2.38 -4.92 -1.59
C VAL A 32 -3.68 -4.55 -2.31
N ILE A 33 -4.61 -3.93 -1.57
CA ILE A 33 -5.86 -3.43 -2.11
C ILE A 33 -5.76 -1.91 -2.19
N CYS A 34 -5.82 -1.36 -3.40
CA CYS A 34 -5.83 0.09 -3.59
C CYS A 34 -7.28 0.59 -3.53
N ASN A 35 -7.63 1.25 -2.42
CA ASN A 35 -8.93 1.91 -2.28
C ASN A 35 -8.95 3.34 -2.84
N ARG A 36 -7.79 3.87 -3.25
CA ARG A 36 -7.65 5.25 -3.72
C ARG A 36 -7.60 5.29 -5.25
N PRO A 37 -8.51 5.99 -5.93
CA PRO A 37 -8.41 6.21 -7.36
C PRO A 37 -7.21 7.12 -7.70
N ASP A 38 -6.71 7.02 -8.93
CA ASP A 38 -5.69 7.93 -9.44
C ASP A 38 -6.17 9.39 -9.41
N ASP A 39 -5.24 10.33 -9.25
CA ASP A 39 -5.46 11.78 -9.22
C ASP A 39 -6.41 12.33 -8.10
N GLU A 40 -6.67 11.57 -7.03
CA GLU A 40 -7.49 12.05 -5.91
C GLU A 40 -6.83 13.22 -5.14
N GLN A 41 -5.49 13.23 -5.01
CA GLN A 41 -4.72 14.29 -4.34
C GLN A 41 -3.42 14.63 -5.07
N PRO A 42 -3.00 15.92 -5.06
CA PRO A 42 -1.71 16.32 -5.61
C PRO A 42 -0.54 15.56 -4.96
N GLY A 43 0.33 14.99 -5.78
CA GLY A 43 1.53 14.29 -5.33
C GLY A 43 1.32 12.84 -4.89
N GLN A 44 0.12 12.28 -5.06
CA GLN A 44 -0.07 10.84 -4.87
C GLN A 44 0.60 10.03 -5.98
N PRO A 45 1.16 8.84 -5.70
CA PRO A 45 1.60 7.93 -6.74
C PRO A 45 0.39 7.36 -7.49
N SER A 46 0.59 7.04 -8.78
CA SER A 46 -0.41 6.28 -9.53
C SER A 46 -0.44 4.82 -9.08
N ALA A 47 -1.59 4.17 -9.22
CA ALA A 47 -1.72 2.74 -8.93
C ALA A 47 -0.75 1.89 -9.76
N ASP A 48 -0.46 2.30 -11.00
CA ASP A 48 0.48 1.59 -11.89
C ASP A 48 1.92 1.65 -11.38
N THR A 49 2.36 2.79 -10.83
CA THR A 49 3.72 2.94 -10.28
C THR A 49 3.95 2.07 -9.04
N VAL A 50 2.89 1.73 -8.30
CA VAL A 50 2.97 0.88 -7.11
C VAL A 50 2.85 -0.61 -7.46
N LYS A 51 2.41 -0.94 -8.68
CA LYS A 51 2.29 -2.32 -9.13
C LYS A 51 3.67 -2.95 -9.32
N ALA A 52 3.88 -4.11 -8.69
CA ALA A 52 5.12 -4.89 -8.77
C ALA A 52 4.93 -6.20 -9.56
#